data_AF-A0A2G7GFL0-F1
#
_entry.id   AF-A0A2G7GFL0-F1
#
_cell.length_a   1.000
_cell.length_b   1.000
_cell.length_c   1.000
_cell.angle_alpha   90.00
_cell.angle_beta   90.00
_cell.angle_gamma   90.00
#
_symmetry.space_group_name_H-M   'P 1'
#
loop_
_entity.id
_entity.type
_entity.pdbx_description
1 polymer ?
#
loop_
_entity_poly.entity_id
_entity_poly.type
_entity_poly.pdbx_seq_one_letter_code
_entity_poly.pdbx_strand_id
1 'polypeptide(L)'
;MKLFKSSLLIISSLGFIFLGACSNGTQTTNSPTSTASSPTETPAQNPSTTSTEATVNTGSNSSNTGRQVVESGPYHLEFEAVPENNGTHIDFYLQTGDDHQAISDANVTAQVQLPDGSQKELPLSYDAEGKHYAALLPGQTSGEHQVVVLSEIKGEKVNGRFTFNR
;
A
#
# COMPACT_ATOMS: atom_id res chain seq x y z
N MET A 1 -1.24 -47.33 14.39
CA MET A 1 -2.36 -46.58 15.00
C MET A 1 -1.86 -45.89 16.26
N LYS A 2 -1.69 -44.56 16.24
CA LYS A 2 -1.52 -43.74 17.45
C LYS A 2 -2.28 -42.44 17.24
N LEU A 3 -3.26 -42.24 18.11
CA LEU A 3 -4.23 -41.15 18.13
C LEU A 3 -3.64 -39.96 18.88
N PHE A 4 -3.67 -38.77 18.27
CA PHE A 4 -3.47 -37.52 18.99
C PHE A 4 -4.80 -36.79 19.10
N LYS A 5 -5.19 -36.55 20.35
CA LYS A 5 -6.42 -35.91 20.79
C LYS A 5 -6.28 -34.41 20.53
N SER A 6 -7.14 -33.82 19.71
CA SER A 6 -7.21 -32.37 19.56
C SER A 6 -8.46 -31.84 20.25
N SER A 7 -8.26 -30.83 21.10
CA SER A 7 -9.27 -30.20 21.94
C SER A 7 -10.08 -29.20 21.12
N LEU A 8 -11.40 -29.34 21.16
CA LEU A 8 -12.37 -28.46 20.51
C LEU A 8 -12.48 -27.15 21.32
N LEU A 9 -12.19 -26.00 20.71
CA LEU A 9 -12.50 -24.68 21.27
C LEU A 9 -13.75 -24.14 20.60
N ILE A 10 -14.81 -23.97 21.38
CA ILE A 10 -16.09 -23.37 21.00
C ILE A 10 -15.93 -21.85 21.11
N ILE A 11 -16.09 -21.13 20.01
CA ILE A 11 -16.17 -19.65 20.02
C ILE A 11 -17.65 -19.27 19.95
N SER A 12 -18.14 -18.77 21.07
CA SER A 12 -19.49 -18.26 21.27
C SER A 12 -19.69 -16.92 20.55
N SER A 13 -20.69 -16.89 19.68
CA SER A 13 -21.33 -15.69 19.14
C SER A 13 -22.08 -14.89 20.22
N LEU A 14 -22.14 -13.56 20.08
CA LEU A 14 -23.35 -12.70 20.17
C LEU A 14 -22.95 -11.23 20.38
N GLY A 15 -23.52 -10.32 19.58
CA GLY A 15 -23.50 -8.89 19.86
C GLY A 15 -23.73 -8.01 18.62
N PHE A 16 -25.00 -7.75 18.29
CA PHE A 16 -25.46 -6.82 17.25
C PHE A 16 -25.86 -5.45 17.87
N ILE A 17 -25.56 -4.37 17.13
CA ILE A 17 -26.26 -3.06 16.98
C ILE A 17 -26.21 -2.08 18.17
N PHE A 18 -25.79 -0.82 17.92
CA PHE A 18 -26.67 0.38 18.02
C PHE A 18 -26.04 1.65 17.41
N LEU A 19 -26.84 2.33 16.57
CA LEU A 19 -26.69 3.67 16.03
C LEU A 19 -26.90 4.73 17.13
N GLY A 20 -26.11 5.80 17.13
CA GLY A 20 -26.32 6.99 17.96
C GLY A 20 -25.88 8.26 17.21
N ALA A 21 -26.73 9.29 17.27
CA ALA A 21 -26.91 10.35 16.29
C ALA A 21 -25.92 11.53 16.32
N CYS A 22 -25.95 12.29 15.21
CA CYS A 22 -25.44 13.65 15.05
C CYS A 22 -26.06 14.61 16.08
N SER A 23 -25.26 15.54 16.59
CA SER A 23 -25.74 16.81 17.14
C SER A 23 -24.74 17.91 16.80
N ASN A 24 -25.18 18.84 15.94
CA ASN A 24 -24.55 20.14 15.78
C ASN A 24 -24.86 20.98 17.02
N GLY A 25 -23.82 21.46 17.69
CA GLY A 25 -23.93 22.48 18.74
C GLY A 25 -22.91 23.59 18.50
N THR A 26 -23.31 24.64 17.79
CA THR A 26 -22.65 25.95 17.84
C THR A 26 -23.06 26.66 19.13
N GLN A 27 -22.12 27.02 20.01
CA GLN A 27 -22.23 28.21 20.86
C GLN A 27 -20.85 28.78 21.23
N THR A 28 -20.83 30.10 21.31
CA THR A 28 -19.69 31.00 21.36
C THR A 28 -19.48 31.52 22.79
N THR A 29 -18.22 31.85 23.09
CA THR A 29 -17.75 33.00 23.90
C THR A 29 -17.37 32.80 25.39
N ASN A 30 -16.25 33.47 25.72
CA ASN A 30 -15.76 33.98 27.02
C ASN A 30 -14.82 33.11 27.89
N SER A 31 -13.50 33.39 27.75
CA SER A 31 -12.49 33.42 28.84
C SER A 31 -12.82 34.53 29.87
N PRO A 32 -12.21 34.62 31.09
CA PRO A 32 -10.93 34.03 31.54
C PRO A 32 -10.87 33.51 33.01
N THR A 33 -9.72 32.91 33.35
CA THR A 33 -8.94 33.04 34.61
C THR A 33 -8.59 31.71 35.30
N SER A 34 -7.29 31.63 35.61
CA SER A 34 -6.44 30.63 36.23
C SER A 34 -6.98 29.84 37.43
N THR A 35 -6.56 28.56 37.57
CA THR A 35 -5.52 28.11 38.54
C THR A 35 -5.39 26.57 38.55
N ALA A 36 -4.13 26.14 38.40
CA ALA A 36 -3.45 24.89 38.82
C ALA A 36 -4.21 23.56 39.04
N SER A 37 -3.75 22.50 38.37
CA SER A 37 -3.11 21.31 38.99
C SER A 37 -2.72 20.26 37.93
N SER A 38 -1.44 19.84 37.92
CA SER A 38 -0.96 18.55 37.39
C SER A 38 -1.61 17.39 38.18
N PRO A 39 -1.73 16.12 37.68
CA PRO A 39 -0.62 15.38 37.05
C PRO A 39 -0.97 14.30 36.00
N THR A 40 0.11 13.66 35.53
CA THR A 40 0.22 12.25 35.09
C THR A 40 0.00 11.93 33.62
N GLU A 41 1.14 11.75 32.94
CA GLU A 41 1.29 10.97 31.71
C GLU A 41 1.01 9.48 31.98
N THR A 42 0.22 8.84 31.13
CA THR A 42 0.31 7.40 30.87
C THR A 42 -0.15 7.16 29.42
N PRO A 43 0.66 6.51 28.57
CA PRO A 43 0.37 6.38 27.15
C PRO A 43 -0.64 5.27 26.89
N ALA A 44 -1.71 5.58 26.16
CA ALA A 44 -2.64 4.60 25.64
C ALA A 44 -2.00 3.86 24.45
N GLN A 45 -1.80 2.55 24.66
CA GLN A 45 -1.27 1.58 23.72
C GLN A 45 -2.29 1.36 22.59
N ASN A 46 -1.96 1.82 21.38
CA ASN A 46 -2.73 1.54 20.16
C ASN A 46 -2.22 0.22 19.55
N PRO A 47 -3.07 -0.80 19.27
CA PRO A 47 -2.63 -2.01 18.61
C PRO A 47 -2.34 -1.74 17.13
N SER A 48 -1.05 -1.68 16.82
CA SER A 48 -0.53 -1.66 15.45
C SER A 48 -0.95 -2.93 14.71
N THR A 49 -1.80 -2.78 13.70
CA THR A 49 -1.95 -3.77 12.64
C THR A 49 -0.68 -3.73 11.79
N THR A 50 0.17 -4.74 11.95
CA THR A 50 1.37 -4.96 11.14
C THR A 50 0.99 -5.15 9.66
N SER A 51 0.87 -4.03 8.94
CA SER A 51 1.30 -3.98 7.55
C SER A 51 2.78 -3.72 7.62
N THR A 52 3.60 -4.65 7.11
CA THR A 52 5.03 -4.39 6.92
C THR A 52 5.13 -3.21 5.96
N GLU A 53 5.30 -2.02 6.51
CA GLU A 53 5.50 -0.79 5.76
C GLU A 53 6.85 -0.94 5.07
N ALA A 54 6.81 -1.17 3.76
CA ALA A 54 8.00 -1.31 2.97
C ALA A 54 8.74 0.03 2.96
N THR A 55 9.95 0.04 3.51
CA THR A 55 10.81 1.21 3.58
C THR A 55 11.14 1.67 2.18
N VAL A 56 10.71 2.88 1.81
CA VAL A 56 11.21 3.57 0.61
C VAL A 56 12.67 3.92 0.88
N ASN A 57 13.57 3.08 0.41
CA ASN A 57 14.99 3.34 0.51
C ASN A 57 15.36 4.33 -0.60
N THR A 58 15.34 5.64 -0.32
CA THR A 58 15.90 6.67 -1.21
C THR A 58 17.44 6.66 -1.22
N GLY A 59 18.04 5.51 -0.91
CA GLY A 59 19.48 5.29 -0.83
C GLY A 59 20.08 5.21 -2.23
N SER A 60 20.87 6.22 -2.57
CA SER A 60 21.68 6.25 -3.79
C SER A 60 22.63 5.04 -3.85
N ASN A 61 22.30 3.99 -4.62
CA ASN A 61 23.31 3.29 -5.41
C ASN A 61 22.75 2.35 -6.49
N SER A 62 23.23 2.57 -7.72
CA SER A 62 23.38 1.59 -8.81
C SER A 62 22.19 1.21 -9.71
N SER A 63 21.45 2.19 -10.22
CA SER A 63 21.28 2.35 -11.68
C SER A 63 20.65 3.73 -11.96
N ASN A 64 21.17 4.44 -12.96
CA ASN A 64 20.78 5.81 -13.31
C ASN A 64 19.47 5.81 -14.14
N THR A 65 18.48 5.02 -13.73
CA THR A 65 17.32 4.61 -14.55
C THR A 65 16.03 5.35 -14.18
N GLY A 66 16.02 6.17 -13.11
CA GLY A 66 14.80 6.87 -12.67
C GLY A 66 13.74 5.97 -12.02
N ARG A 67 14.07 4.70 -11.78
CA ARG A 67 13.17 3.72 -11.15
C ARG A 67 13.09 3.93 -9.65
N GLN A 68 11.90 3.69 -9.11
CA GLN A 68 11.67 3.63 -7.68
C GLN A 68 11.75 2.19 -7.22
N VAL A 69 12.41 1.96 -6.10
CA VAL A 69 12.62 0.62 -5.55
C VAL A 69 12.00 0.52 -4.17
N VAL A 70 11.32 -0.60 -3.93
CA VAL A 70 10.74 -0.97 -2.65
C VAL A 70 11.13 -2.41 -2.32
N GLU A 71 11.74 -2.62 -1.16
CA GLU A 71 12.06 -3.96 -0.65
C GLU A 71 10.95 -4.45 0.27
N SER A 72 10.47 -5.69 0.04
CA SER A 72 9.40 -6.29 0.84
C SER A 72 9.73 -7.74 1.15
N GLY A 73 10.33 -7.98 2.31
CA GLY A 73 10.79 -9.33 2.68
C GLY A 73 11.83 -9.85 1.67
N PRO A 74 11.61 -11.02 1.04
CA PRO A 74 12.52 -11.58 0.04
C PRO A 74 12.29 -11.03 -1.39
N TYR A 75 11.44 -10.01 -1.54
CA TYR A 75 11.02 -9.49 -2.83
C TYR A 75 11.57 -8.08 -3.07
N HIS A 76 12.02 -7.86 -4.31
CA HIS A 76 12.50 -6.58 -4.80
C HIS A 76 11.48 -6.06 -5.82
N LEU A 77 10.94 -4.86 -5.55
CA LEU A 77 9.88 -4.25 -6.35
C LEU A 77 10.45 -2.98 -7.01
N GLU A 78 10.59 -2.98 -8.34
CA GLU A 78 10.96 -1.76 -9.08
C GLU A 78 9.77 -1.23 -9.86
N PHE A 79 9.60 0.08 -9.86
CA PHE A 79 8.53 0.78 -10.57
C PHE A 79 9.11 1.87 -11.47
N GLU A 80 8.64 1.89 -12.71
CA GLU A 80 8.90 2.93 -13.68
C GLU A 80 7.59 3.41 -14.32
N ALA A 81 7.48 4.71 -14.53
CA ALA A 81 6.37 5.32 -15.23
C ALA A 81 6.92 6.09 -16.44
N VAL A 82 6.62 5.63 -17.64
CA VAL A 82 7.15 6.17 -18.90
C VAL A 82 6.04 6.94 -19.62
N PRO A 83 6.14 8.29 -19.75
CA PRO A 83 5.15 9.06 -20.48
C PRO A 83 5.12 8.71 -21.98
N GLU A 84 3.95 8.40 -22.50
CA GLU A 84 3.68 8.19 -23.94
C GLU A 84 2.60 9.16 -24.46
N ASN A 85 2.37 9.19 -25.77
CA ASN A 85 1.40 10.10 -26.40
C ASN A 85 -0.04 9.87 -25.94
N ASN A 86 -0.43 8.64 -25.63
CA ASN A 86 -1.82 8.25 -25.29
C ASN A 86 -2.03 7.94 -23.79
N GLY A 87 -0.96 7.99 -22.99
CA GLY A 87 -1.01 7.55 -21.61
C GLY A 87 0.37 7.53 -20.97
N THR A 88 0.46 6.93 -19.79
CA THR A 88 1.73 6.60 -19.14
C THR A 88 1.86 5.09 -19.12
N HIS A 89 2.94 4.55 -19.68
CA HIS A 89 3.30 3.15 -19.53
C HIS A 89 3.76 2.92 -18.10
N ILE A 90 3.19 1.92 -17.43
CA ILE A 90 3.62 1.49 -16.10
C ILE A 90 4.39 0.20 -16.27
N ASP A 91 5.67 0.23 -15.91
CA ASP A 91 6.52 -0.96 -15.85
C ASP A 91 6.77 -1.31 -14.38
N PHE A 92 6.47 -2.55 -14.01
CA PHE A 92 6.64 -3.04 -12.65
C PHE A 92 7.46 -4.34 -12.66
N TYR A 93 8.67 -4.26 -12.13
CA TYR A 93 9.55 -5.41 -11.99
C TYR A 93 9.31 -6.04 -10.62
N LEU A 94 8.74 -7.25 -10.64
CA LEU A 94 8.55 -8.07 -9.45
C LEU A 94 9.62 -9.15 -9.43
N GLN A 95 10.55 -9.06 -8.48
CA GLN A 95 11.74 -9.89 -8.45
C GLN A 95 11.96 -10.52 -7.06
N THR A 96 12.85 -11.51 -6.98
CA THR A 96 13.27 -12.14 -5.72
C THR A 96 14.72 -12.58 -5.73
N GLY A 97 15.30 -12.73 -4.54
CA GLY A 97 16.69 -13.14 -4.34
C GLY A 97 17.68 -12.02 -4.66
N ASP A 98 18.93 -12.24 -4.25
CA ASP A 98 20.02 -11.27 -4.43
C ASP A 98 20.40 -11.07 -5.91
N ASP A 99 20.02 -12.01 -6.77
CA ASP A 99 20.24 -11.98 -8.21
C ASP A 99 19.05 -11.38 -8.99
N HIS A 100 18.05 -10.82 -8.30
CA HIS A 100 16.93 -10.09 -8.90
C HIS A 100 16.17 -10.92 -9.95
N GLN A 101 15.88 -12.18 -9.65
CA GLN A 101 15.16 -13.06 -10.58
C GLN A 101 13.70 -12.63 -10.71
N ALA A 102 13.25 -12.43 -11.95
CA ALA A 102 11.88 -12.03 -12.24
C ALA A 102 10.87 -13.14 -11.87
N ILE A 103 9.76 -12.73 -11.25
CA ILE A 103 8.63 -13.59 -10.91
C ILE A 103 7.55 -13.40 -11.98
N SER A 104 7.34 -14.40 -12.82
CA SER A 104 6.42 -14.30 -13.98
C SER A 104 5.00 -14.83 -13.72
N ASP A 105 4.78 -15.50 -12.58
CA ASP A 105 3.54 -16.22 -12.26
C ASP A 105 2.75 -15.56 -11.10
N ALA A 106 2.69 -14.22 -11.08
CA ALA A 106 1.94 -13.44 -10.09
C ALA A 106 0.68 -12.79 -10.70
N ASN A 107 -0.32 -12.55 -9.85
CA ASN A 107 -1.42 -11.64 -10.19
C ASN A 107 -1.03 -10.23 -9.73
N VAL A 108 -0.96 -9.27 -10.65
CA VAL A 108 -0.49 -7.91 -10.35
C VAL A 108 -1.54 -6.89 -10.80
N THR A 109 -1.91 -5.99 -9.89
CA THR A 109 -2.83 -4.89 -10.14
C THR A 109 -2.24 -3.59 -9.60
N ALA A 110 -2.25 -2.52 -10.38
CA ALA A 110 -1.94 -1.17 -9.91
C ALA A 110 -3.23 -0.39 -9.62
N GLN A 111 -3.33 0.15 -8.41
CA GLN A 111 -4.33 1.15 -8.05
C GLN A 111 -3.68 2.53 -8.12
N VAL A 112 -4.12 3.34 -9.08
CA VAL A 112 -3.57 4.66 -9.36
C VAL A 112 -4.58 5.72 -8.92
N GLN A 113 -4.21 6.55 -7.96
CA GLN A 113 -4.91 7.79 -7.67
C GLN A 113 -4.35 8.90 -8.58
N LEU A 114 -5.24 9.50 -9.37
CA LEU A 114 -4.93 10.64 -10.23
C LEU A 114 -4.80 11.94 -9.41
N PRO A 115 -4.21 13.00 -9.98
CA PRO A 115 -4.08 14.30 -9.32
C PRO A 115 -5.40 14.93 -8.84
N ASP A 116 -6.52 14.59 -9.49
CA ASP A 116 -7.86 15.05 -9.10
C ASP A 116 -8.48 14.22 -7.95
N GLY A 117 -7.76 13.22 -7.44
CA GLY A 117 -8.19 12.31 -6.38
C GLY A 117 -8.97 11.10 -6.86
N SER A 118 -9.39 11.05 -8.13
CA SER A 118 -10.06 9.88 -8.71
C SER A 118 -9.13 8.67 -8.78
N GLN A 119 -9.70 7.46 -8.74
CA GLN A 119 -8.92 6.22 -8.74
C GLN A 119 -9.17 5.42 -10.02
N LYS A 120 -8.10 4.79 -10.52
CA LYS A 120 -8.13 3.80 -11.59
C LYS A 120 -7.48 2.51 -11.10
N GLU A 121 -8.08 1.40 -11.47
CA GLU A 121 -7.50 0.08 -11.25
C GLU A 121 -7.04 -0.48 -12.59
N LEU A 122 -5.79 -0.91 -12.65
CA LEU A 122 -5.14 -1.42 -13.85
C LEU A 122 -4.63 -2.83 -13.55
N PRO A 123 -5.19 -3.88 -14.18
CA PRO A 123 -4.53 -5.18 -14.18
C PRO A 123 -3.26 -5.08 -15.05
N LEU A 124 -2.13 -5.56 -14.53
CA LEU A 124 -0.88 -5.61 -15.30
C LEU A 124 -0.68 -7.00 -15.87
N SER A 125 -0.17 -7.06 -17.10
CA SER A 125 0.17 -8.31 -17.78
C SER A 125 1.67 -8.51 -17.79
N TYR A 126 2.14 -9.74 -17.58
CA TYR A 126 3.57 -10.03 -17.66
C TYR A 126 4.07 -10.00 -19.10
N ASP A 127 5.04 -9.13 -19.38
CA ASP A 127 5.84 -9.13 -20.59
C ASP A 127 7.07 -10.03 -20.39
N ALA A 128 7.11 -11.14 -21.13
CA ALA A 128 8.20 -12.10 -21.05
C ALA A 128 9.51 -11.58 -21.67
N GLU A 129 9.43 -10.67 -22.65
CA GLU A 129 10.62 -10.11 -23.30
C GLU A 129 11.31 -9.11 -22.37
N GLY A 130 10.54 -8.16 -21.82
CA GLY A 130 11.02 -7.18 -20.85
C GLY A 130 11.16 -7.68 -19.42
N LYS A 131 10.66 -8.88 -19.11
CA LYS A 131 10.66 -9.52 -17.77
C LYS A 131 10.04 -8.64 -16.66
N HIS A 132 8.93 -7.99 -16.97
CA HIS A 132 8.20 -7.14 -16.04
C HIS A 132 6.70 -7.21 -16.29
N TYR A 133 5.91 -6.68 -15.36
CA TYR A 133 4.47 -6.50 -15.52
C TYR A 133 4.21 -5.11 -16.09
N ALA A 134 3.37 -5.03 -17.11
CA ALA A 134 3.09 -3.80 -17.83
C ALA A 134 1.59 -3.48 -17.91
N ALA A 135 1.27 -2.20 -17.86
CA ALA A 135 -0.06 -1.67 -18.21
C ALA A 135 0.03 -0.23 -18.71
N LEU A 136 -0.94 0.18 -19.53
CA LEU A 136 -1.09 1.58 -19.92
C LEU A 136 -2.12 2.26 -19.02
N LEU A 137 -1.72 3.33 -18.32
CA LEU A 137 -2.64 4.28 -17.70
C LEU A 137 -3.13 5.28 -18.77
N PRO A 138 -4.40 5.25 -19.21
CA PRO A 138 -4.87 6.14 -20.26
C PRO A 138 -5.11 7.56 -19.73
N GLY A 139 -4.81 8.53 -20.58
CA GLY A 139 -5.01 9.96 -20.30
C GLY A 139 -3.70 10.72 -20.15
N GLN A 140 -3.80 12.04 -20.01
CA GLN A 140 -2.66 12.93 -19.96
C GLN A 140 -2.73 13.94 -18.81
N THR A 141 -3.48 13.61 -17.75
CA THR A 141 -3.59 14.48 -16.57
C THR A 141 -2.21 14.74 -16.01
N SER A 142 -1.84 16.01 -15.86
CA SER A 142 -0.53 16.40 -15.31
C SER A 142 -0.60 16.52 -13.79
N GLY A 143 0.53 16.26 -13.14
CA GLY A 143 0.68 16.33 -11.68
C GLY A 143 1.04 14.98 -11.07
N GLU A 144 1.03 14.94 -9.73
CA GLU A 144 1.42 13.77 -8.96
C GLU A 144 0.33 12.70 -8.99
N HIS A 145 0.74 11.48 -9.33
CA HIS A 145 -0.06 10.27 -9.26
C HIS A 145 0.47 9.40 -8.13
N GLN A 146 -0.42 8.88 -7.29
CA GLN A 146 -0.05 7.91 -6.26
C GLN A 146 -0.42 6.51 -6.72
N VAL A 147 0.48 5.56 -6.54
CA VAL A 147 0.32 4.20 -7.04
C VAL A 147 0.49 3.21 -5.88
N VAL A 148 -0.45 2.30 -5.74
CA VAL A 148 -0.30 1.10 -4.94
C VAL A 148 -0.31 -0.10 -5.88
N VAL A 149 0.79 -0.83 -5.96
CA VAL A 149 0.85 -2.08 -6.71
C VAL A 149 0.57 -3.22 -5.74
N LEU A 150 -0.46 -4.00 -6.06
CA LEU A 150 -0.88 -5.18 -5.34
C LEU A 150 -0.42 -6.41 -6.11
N SER A 151 0.46 -7.21 -5.50
CA SER A 151 0.94 -8.46 -6.12
C SER A 151 0.53 -9.65 -5.27
N GLU A 152 0.06 -10.72 -5.91
CA GLU A 152 -0.19 -12.00 -5.28
C GLU A 152 0.66 -13.10 -5.92
N ILE A 153 1.60 -13.64 -5.14
CA ILE A 153 2.56 -14.66 -5.55
C ILE A 153 2.20 -15.95 -4.82
N LYS A 154 1.58 -16.91 -5.53
CA LYS A 154 1.18 -18.20 -4.94
C LYS A 154 0.35 -18.06 -3.65
N GLY A 155 -0.48 -17.01 -3.57
CA GLY A 155 -1.32 -16.68 -2.41
C GLY A 155 -0.69 -15.75 -1.37
N GLU A 156 0.61 -15.46 -1.47
CA GLU A 156 1.29 -14.45 -0.66
C GLU A 156 1.06 -13.06 -1.24
N LYS A 157 0.71 -12.07 -0.40
CA LYS A 157 0.49 -10.69 -0.82
C LYS A 157 1.74 -9.86 -0.61
N VAL A 158 2.21 -9.21 -1.67
CA VAL A 158 3.40 -8.37 -1.70
C VAL A 158 3.03 -7.06 -2.38
N ASN A 159 2.94 -5.99 -1.60
CA ASN A 159 2.45 -4.70 -2.09
C ASN A 159 3.55 -3.65 -2.06
N GLY A 160 3.58 -2.80 -3.08
CA GLY A 160 4.47 -1.64 -3.18
C GLY A 160 3.67 -0.34 -3.26
N ARG A 161 4.24 0.76 -2.75
CA ARG A 161 3.69 2.12 -2.87
C ARG A 161 4.70 2.99 -3.60
N PHE A 162 4.24 3.71 -4.61
CA PHE A 162 5.07 4.53 -5.49
C PHE A 162 4.34 5.83 -5.84
N THR A 163 5.06 6.80 -6.40
CA THR A 163 4.45 8.01 -6.96
C THR A 163 5.11 8.37 -8.29
N PHE A 164 4.44 9.08 -9.18
CA PHE A 164 5.11 9.67 -10.34
C PHE A 164 4.45 10.98 -10.74
N ASN A 165 5.21 11.85 -11.39
CA ASN A 165 4.68 13.06 -11.99
C ASN A 165 4.56 12.87 -13.51
N ARG A 166 3.47 13.36 -14.07
CA ARG A 166 3.28 13.49 -15.52
C ARG A 166 3.24 14.95 -15.95
#